data_AF-V9GEM3-F1
#
_entry.id   AF-V9GEM3-F1
#
_cell.length_a   1.000
_cell.length_b   1.000
_cell.length_c   1.000
_cell.angle_alpha   90.00
_cell.angle_beta   90.00
_cell.angle_gamma   90.00
#
_symmetry.space_group_name_H-M   'P 1'
#
loop_
_entity.id
_entity.type
_entity.pdbx_description
1 polymer ?
#
loop_
_entity_poly.entity_id
_entity_poly.type
_entity_poly.pdbx_seq_one_letter_code
_entity_poly.pdbx_strand_id
1 'polypeptide(L)'
;MRSQLQDIDAVKDSAEQMRETLRLLEQQASEQIDVAKNEVIRIGGKMSHISSKVEETNQTIRTFMRTVQEIRSVLQAIEQISSQTHLLALNASIEAARVGEHGQGFAVVAMEIRKLSELTRTSTEQVHSIISHIYKDAEQAFQSMEEGTKVVQEGNMLVSAASELLTAAAEDDQRKHQAVDEVVQLMEKIASVSKENRKISKNVESKVLELTQEIESIRYTSDNVKVIATSMQQLVGQFKLKDTRTH
;
A
#
# COMPACT_ATOMS: atom_id res chain seq x y z
N MET A 1 -31.14 -2.38 39.75
CA MET A 1 -31.16 -0.92 39.49
C MET A 1 -29.94 -0.17 40.04
N ARG A 2 -29.40 -0.47 41.24
CA ARG A 2 -28.09 0.08 41.66
C ARG A 2 -26.94 -0.41 40.77
N SER A 3 -27.01 -1.65 40.26
CA SER A 3 -26.02 -2.17 39.31
C SER A 3 -26.04 -1.44 37.97
N GLN A 4 -27.20 -1.05 37.43
CA GLN A 4 -27.27 -0.37 36.11
C GLN A 4 -26.48 0.96 36.05
N LEU A 5 -26.49 1.76 37.12
CA LEU A 5 -25.65 2.97 37.18
C LEU A 5 -24.16 2.61 37.26
N GLN A 6 -23.84 1.55 38.00
CA GLN A 6 -22.49 1.04 38.14
C GLN A 6 -21.95 0.46 36.81
N ASP A 7 -22.83 -0.19 36.03
CA ASP A 7 -22.54 -0.69 34.70
C ASP A 7 -22.31 0.47 33.72
N ILE A 8 -23.11 1.55 33.80
CA ILE A 8 -22.93 2.76 32.99
C ILE A 8 -21.62 3.49 33.35
N ASP A 9 -21.31 3.63 34.64
CA ASP A 9 -20.06 4.24 35.09
C ASP A 9 -18.86 3.39 34.62
N ALA A 10 -18.94 2.07 34.71
CA ALA A 10 -17.89 1.17 34.21
C ALA A 10 -17.68 1.27 32.70
N VAL A 11 -18.78 1.38 31.92
CA VAL A 11 -18.69 1.57 30.46
C VAL A 11 -18.13 2.96 30.11
N LYS A 12 -18.48 3.99 30.89
CA LYS A 12 -17.93 5.34 30.73
C LYS A 12 -16.43 5.36 31.00
N ASP A 13 -15.98 4.79 32.12
CA ASP A 13 -14.56 4.68 32.46
C ASP A 13 -13.81 3.89 31.38
N SER A 14 -14.41 2.81 30.85
CA SER A 14 -13.85 2.04 29.74
C SER A 14 -13.76 2.86 28.45
N ALA A 15 -14.76 3.70 28.14
CA ALA A 15 -14.73 4.60 26.99
C ALA A 15 -13.68 5.72 27.15
N GLU A 16 -13.48 6.25 28.36
CA GLU A 16 -12.43 7.22 28.66
C GLU A 16 -11.03 6.60 28.49
N GLN A 17 -10.82 5.38 29.02
CA GLN A 17 -9.58 4.61 28.80
C GLN A 17 -9.35 4.29 27.33
N MET A 18 -10.41 3.95 26.59
CA MET A 18 -10.35 3.72 25.14
C MET A 18 -9.93 5.00 24.41
N ARG A 19 -10.43 6.17 24.83
CA ARG A 19 -10.05 7.46 24.24
C ARG A 19 -8.59 7.80 24.49
N GLU A 20 -8.07 7.54 25.68
CA GLU A 20 -6.64 7.73 25.97
C GLU A 20 -5.76 6.77 25.17
N THR A 21 -6.14 5.50 25.12
CA THR A 21 -5.40 4.48 24.37
C THR A 21 -5.38 4.78 22.87
N LEU A 22 -6.51 5.22 22.31
CA LEU A 22 -6.58 5.63 20.90
C LEU A 22 -5.69 6.83 20.60
N ARG A 23 -5.70 7.86 21.45
CA ARG A 23 -4.79 9.02 21.29
C ARG A 23 -3.32 8.61 21.26
N LEU A 24 -2.92 7.67 22.13
CA LEU A 24 -1.55 7.19 22.17
C LEU A 24 -1.21 6.36 20.92
N LEU A 25 -2.12 5.49 20.48
CA LEU A 25 -1.96 4.72 19.24
C LEU A 25 -1.88 5.62 18.00
N GLU A 26 -2.66 6.70 17.94
CA GLU A 26 -2.65 7.67 16.83
C GLU A 26 -1.36 8.47 16.82
N GLN A 27 -0.88 8.95 17.97
CA GLN A 27 0.40 9.64 18.03
C GLN A 27 1.52 8.73 17.49
N GLN A 28 1.52 7.46 17.92
CA GLN A 28 2.47 6.46 17.42
C GLN A 28 2.29 6.16 15.93
N ALA A 29 1.05 6.03 15.45
CA ALA A 29 0.76 5.77 14.04
C ALA A 29 1.17 6.96 13.16
N SER A 30 0.89 8.19 13.58
CA SER A 30 1.30 9.42 12.89
C SER A 30 2.81 9.52 12.79
N GLU A 31 3.54 9.29 13.89
CA GLU A 31 5.01 9.28 13.86
C GLU A 31 5.54 8.20 12.91
N GLN A 32 4.96 7.00 12.92
CA GLN A 32 5.35 5.91 12.02
C GLN A 32 5.05 6.23 10.55
N ILE A 33 3.89 6.81 10.26
CA ILE A 33 3.51 7.23 8.90
C ILE A 33 4.46 8.33 8.40
N ASP A 34 4.84 9.30 9.23
CA ASP A 34 5.78 10.35 8.86
C ASP A 34 7.18 9.79 8.57
N VAL A 35 7.66 8.86 9.39
CA VAL A 35 8.91 8.14 9.12
C VAL A 35 8.82 7.37 7.81
N ALA A 36 7.73 6.64 7.58
CA ALA A 36 7.50 5.89 6.36
C ALA A 36 7.44 6.79 5.12
N LYS A 37 6.75 7.94 5.20
CA LYS A 37 6.67 8.94 4.11
C LYS A 37 8.05 9.47 3.74
N ASN A 38 8.84 9.84 4.74
CA ASN A 38 10.22 10.30 4.52
C ASN A 38 11.08 9.22 3.85
N GLU A 39 10.92 7.96 4.25
CA GLU A 39 11.64 6.84 3.64
C GLU A 39 11.20 6.60 2.18
N VAL A 40 9.90 6.65 1.89
CA VAL A 40 9.37 6.54 0.52
C VAL A 40 9.89 7.67 -0.37
N ILE A 41 9.91 8.92 0.11
CA ILE A 41 10.51 10.06 -0.61
C ILE A 41 11.99 9.79 -0.90
N ARG A 42 12.73 9.28 0.08
CA ARG A 42 14.16 8.96 -0.07
C ARG A 42 14.39 7.85 -1.11
N ILE A 43 13.55 6.81 -1.11
CA ILE A 43 13.58 5.73 -2.09
C ILE A 43 13.25 6.28 -3.48
N GLY A 44 12.23 7.14 -3.62
CA GLY A 44 11.89 7.81 -4.87
C GLY A 44 13.04 8.64 -5.44
N GLY A 45 13.73 9.40 -4.59
CA GLY A 45 14.94 10.12 -4.98
C GLY A 45 16.06 9.20 -5.48
N LYS A 46 16.27 8.05 -4.82
CA LYS A 46 17.24 7.04 -5.28
C LYS A 46 16.83 6.41 -6.61
N MET A 47 15.56 6.10 -6.81
CA MET A 47 15.07 5.54 -8.08
C MET A 47 15.25 6.52 -9.24
N SER A 48 14.97 7.81 -9.03
CA SER A 48 15.24 8.86 -10.01
C SER A 48 16.74 8.94 -10.37
N HIS A 49 17.62 8.88 -9.36
CA HIS A 49 19.06 8.85 -9.60
C HIS A 49 19.52 7.61 -10.38
N ILE A 50 18.99 6.42 -10.04
CA ILE A 50 19.27 5.18 -10.78
C ILE A 50 18.80 5.30 -12.23
N SER A 51 17.59 5.83 -12.46
CA SER A 51 17.06 6.06 -13.81
C SER A 51 17.99 6.90 -14.66
N SER A 52 18.51 7.99 -14.10
CA SER A 52 19.47 8.87 -14.78
C SER A 52 20.77 8.14 -15.11
N LYS A 53 21.29 7.32 -14.19
CA LYS A 53 22.52 6.54 -14.41
C LYS A 53 22.36 5.43 -15.44
N VAL A 54 21.20 4.78 -15.49
CA VAL A 54 20.88 3.79 -16.54
C VAL A 54 20.84 4.47 -17.91
N GLU A 55 20.20 5.63 -18.02
CA GLU A 55 20.16 6.39 -19.29
C GLU A 55 21.56 6.84 -19.76
N GLU A 56 22.37 7.36 -18.85
CA GLU A 56 23.77 7.73 -19.14
C GLU A 56 24.59 6.51 -19.61
N THR A 57 24.37 5.35 -18.99
CA THR A 57 25.04 4.10 -19.36
C THR A 57 24.59 3.63 -20.74
N ASN A 58 23.29 3.67 -21.04
CA ASN A 58 22.75 3.36 -22.37
C ASN A 58 23.36 4.25 -23.45
N GLN A 59 23.48 5.55 -23.20
CA GLN A 59 24.09 6.48 -24.14
C GLN A 59 25.58 6.20 -24.36
N THR A 60 26.29 5.81 -23.30
CA THR A 60 27.70 5.40 -23.38
C THR A 60 27.86 4.13 -24.21
N ILE A 61 27.02 3.11 -23.98
CA ILE A 61 27.03 1.86 -24.75
C ILE A 61 26.72 2.14 -26.24
N ARG A 62 25.72 2.97 -26.55
CA ARG A 62 25.43 3.35 -27.94
C ARG A 62 26.60 4.02 -28.62
N THR A 63 27.27 4.93 -27.92
CA THR A 63 28.48 5.60 -28.43
C THR A 63 29.60 4.59 -28.67
N PHE A 64 29.81 3.67 -27.74
CA PHE A 64 30.79 2.60 -27.87
C PHE A 64 30.51 1.69 -29.08
N MET A 65 29.25 1.26 -29.28
CA MET A 65 28.84 0.45 -30.43
C MET A 65 29.11 1.17 -31.76
N ARG A 66 28.88 2.49 -31.82
CA ARG A 66 29.22 3.30 -33.00
C ARG A 66 30.72 3.32 -33.26
N THR A 67 31.54 3.55 -32.24
CA THR A 67 33.01 3.51 -32.37
C THR A 67 33.49 2.13 -32.85
N VAL A 68 32.90 1.05 -32.33
CA VAL A 68 33.18 -0.32 -32.76
C VAL A 68 32.84 -0.51 -34.25
N GLN A 69 31.73 0.03 -34.73
CA GLN A 69 31.39 0.02 -36.17
C GLN A 69 32.38 0.83 -37.02
N GLU A 70 32.83 1.99 -36.55
CA GLU A 70 33.86 2.80 -37.22
C GLU A 70 35.17 2.00 -37.35
N ILE A 71 35.59 1.28 -36.29
CA ILE A 71 36.76 0.39 -36.32
C ILE A 71 36.58 -0.73 -37.36
N ARG A 72 35.40 -1.35 -37.46
CA ARG A 72 35.14 -2.39 -38.47
C ARG A 72 35.34 -1.87 -39.90
N SER A 73 34.90 -0.65 -40.18
CA SER A 73 35.10 -0.01 -41.49
C SER A 73 36.58 0.22 -41.80
N VAL A 74 37.37 0.63 -40.79
CA VAL A 74 38.83 0.78 -40.95
C VAL A 74 39.51 -0.56 -41.21
N LEU A 75 39.12 -1.62 -40.50
CA LEU A 75 39.66 -2.96 -40.73
C LEU A 75 39.36 -3.49 -42.14
N GLN A 76 38.15 -3.24 -42.66
CA GLN A 76 37.81 -3.57 -44.05
C GLN A 76 38.71 -2.84 -45.05
N ALA A 77 39.02 -1.57 -44.83
CA ALA A 77 39.94 -0.82 -45.68
C ALA A 77 41.37 -1.40 -45.62
N ILE A 78 41.84 -1.80 -44.43
CA ILE A 78 43.16 -2.44 -44.27
C ILE A 78 43.20 -3.79 -44.99
N GLU A 79 42.14 -4.59 -44.91
CA GLU A 79 42.03 -5.86 -45.62
C GLU A 79 42.10 -5.66 -47.14
N GLN A 80 41.40 -4.65 -47.67
CA GLN A 80 41.47 -4.26 -49.08
C GLN A 80 42.88 -3.82 -49.49
N ILE A 81 43.55 -2.99 -48.69
CA ILE A 81 44.93 -2.56 -48.94
C ILE A 81 45.90 -3.74 -48.92
N SER A 82 45.75 -4.64 -47.95
CA SER A 82 46.56 -5.85 -47.84
C SER A 82 46.37 -6.76 -49.07
N SER A 83 45.13 -6.98 -49.50
CA SER A 83 44.81 -7.76 -50.70
C SER A 83 45.39 -7.13 -51.98
N GLN A 84 45.27 -5.81 -52.13
CA GLN A 84 45.86 -5.10 -53.26
C GLN A 84 47.39 -5.15 -53.25
N THR A 85 48.00 -4.99 -52.07
CA THR A 85 49.46 -5.10 -51.89
C THR A 85 49.94 -6.51 -52.22
N HIS A 86 49.17 -7.54 -51.84
CA HIS A 86 49.46 -8.93 -52.17
C HIS A 86 49.48 -9.15 -53.68
N LEU A 87 48.47 -8.62 -54.40
CA LEU A 87 48.40 -8.70 -55.87
C LEU A 87 49.54 -7.93 -56.55
N LEU A 88 49.88 -6.74 -56.05
CA LEU A 88 51.02 -5.95 -56.56
C LEU A 88 52.34 -6.68 -56.37
N ALA A 89 52.56 -7.28 -55.20
CA ALA A 89 53.75 -8.06 -54.89
C ALA A 89 53.84 -9.30 -55.78
N LEU A 90 52.72 -9.99 -56.02
CA LEU A 90 52.66 -11.13 -56.94
C LEU A 90 53.06 -10.74 -58.36
N ASN A 91 52.50 -9.63 -58.88
CA ASN A 91 52.85 -9.12 -60.21
C ASN A 91 54.34 -8.74 -60.30
N ALA A 92 54.88 -8.11 -59.25
CA ALA A 92 56.30 -7.76 -59.18
C ALA A 92 57.20 -9.01 -59.14
N SER A 93 56.82 -10.06 -58.41
CA SER A 93 57.55 -11.34 -58.42
C SER A 93 57.55 -12.01 -59.80
N ILE A 94 56.42 -11.96 -60.51
CA ILE A 94 56.31 -12.51 -61.88
C ILE A 94 57.22 -11.74 -62.84
N GLU A 95 57.18 -10.40 -62.81
CA GLU A 95 58.00 -9.58 -63.70
C GLU A 95 59.50 -9.71 -63.36
N ALA A 96 59.85 -9.79 -62.07
CA ALA A 96 61.23 -10.04 -61.65
C ALA A 96 61.76 -11.40 -62.16
N ALA A 97 60.93 -12.45 -62.18
CA ALA A 97 61.29 -13.74 -62.76
C ALA A 97 61.45 -13.66 -64.29
N ARG A 98 60.67 -12.81 -64.96
CA ARG A 98 60.72 -12.60 -66.42
C ARG A 98 62.01 -11.93 -66.89
N VAL A 99 62.56 -11.00 -66.11
CA VAL A 99 63.81 -10.26 -66.44
C VAL A 99 65.07 -11.10 -66.15
N GLY A 100 64.94 -12.32 -65.59
CA GLY A 100 66.03 -13.26 -65.41
C GLY A 100 67.03 -12.83 -64.33
N GLU A 101 68.34 -12.94 -64.59
CA GLU A 101 69.38 -12.68 -63.58
C GLU A 101 69.37 -11.23 -63.05
N HIS A 102 69.01 -10.25 -63.88
CA HIS A 102 68.93 -8.85 -63.46
C HIS A 102 67.74 -8.57 -62.51
N GLY A 103 66.77 -9.48 -62.41
CA GLY A 103 65.58 -9.35 -61.56
C GLY A 103 65.71 -10.00 -60.17
N GLN A 104 66.81 -10.71 -59.86
CA GLN A 104 66.92 -11.50 -58.63
C GLN A 104 66.73 -10.68 -57.35
N GLY A 105 67.32 -9.48 -57.27
CA GLY A 105 67.13 -8.59 -56.12
C GLY A 105 65.68 -8.11 -55.96
N PHE A 106 65.01 -7.79 -57.07
CA PHE A 106 63.59 -7.39 -57.07
C PHE A 106 62.66 -8.56 -56.71
N ALA A 107 63.01 -9.79 -57.11
CA ALA A 107 62.23 -10.98 -56.76
C ALA A 107 62.20 -11.23 -55.25
N VAL A 108 63.34 -11.05 -54.57
CA VAL A 108 63.44 -11.18 -53.10
C VAL A 108 62.57 -10.13 -52.39
N VAL A 109 62.65 -8.87 -52.82
CA VAL A 109 61.83 -7.79 -52.26
C VAL A 109 60.33 -8.06 -52.46
N ALA A 110 59.94 -8.49 -53.67
CA ALA A 110 58.54 -8.79 -53.97
C ALA A 110 58.01 -9.97 -53.13
N MET A 111 58.81 -11.00 -52.88
CA MET A 111 58.43 -12.10 -51.98
C MET A 111 58.24 -11.63 -50.53
N GLU A 112 59.10 -10.74 -50.02
CA GLU A 112 58.98 -10.22 -48.66
C GLU A 112 57.74 -9.33 -48.52
N ILE A 113 57.43 -8.48 -49.51
CA ILE A 113 56.19 -7.70 -49.54
C ILE A 113 54.96 -8.63 -49.56
N ARG A 114 55.00 -9.71 -50.36
CA ARG A 114 53.90 -10.69 -50.42
C ARG A 114 53.67 -11.32 -49.05
N LYS A 115 54.74 -11.76 -48.38
CA LYS A 115 54.68 -12.34 -47.03
C LYS A 115 54.12 -11.34 -46.01
N LEU A 116 54.55 -10.08 -46.06
CA LEU A 116 54.09 -9.03 -45.15
C LEU A 116 52.61 -8.68 -45.37
N SER A 117 52.16 -8.69 -46.63
CA SER A 117 50.74 -8.49 -46.97
C SER A 117 49.86 -9.61 -46.42
N GLU A 118 50.30 -10.87 -46.52
CA GLU A 118 49.57 -12.04 -45.99
C GLU A 118 49.51 -12.04 -44.46
N LEU A 119 50.61 -11.66 -43.81
CA LEU A 119 50.65 -11.48 -42.35
C LEU A 119 49.71 -10.37 -41.90
N THR A 120 49.64 -9.27 -42.66
CA THR A 120 48.72 -8.15 -42.40
C THR A 120 47.28 -8.63 -42.53
N ARG A 121 46.92 -9.37 -43.60
CA ARG A 121 45.57 -9.94 -43.78
C ARG A 121 45.16 -10.80 -42.59
N THR A 122 46.02 -11.75 -42.22
CA THR A 122 45.75 -12.68 -41.11
C THR A 122 45.58 -11.93 -39.78
N SER A 123 46.40 -10.90 -39.54
CA SER A 123 46.29 -10.07 -38.34
C SER A 123 44.99 -9.26 -38.34
N THR A 124 44.60 -8.70 -39.48
CA THR A 124 43.34 -7.97 -39.63
C THR A 124 42.12 -8.86 -39.40
N GLU A 125 42.14 -10.11 -39.89
CA GLU A 125 41.09 -11.10 -39.65
C GLU A 125 40.95 -11.44 -38.15
N GLN A 126 42.08 -11.61 -37.44
CA GLN A 126 42.07 -11.83 -35.99
C GLN A 126 41.48 -10.63 -35.24
N VAL A 127 41.87 -9.41 -35.60
CA VAL A 127 41.31 -8.18 -35.00
C VAL A 127 39.82 -8.06 -35.31
N HIS A 128 39.39 -8.40 -36.52
CA HIS A 128 37.96 -8.41 -36.88
C HIS A 128 37.15 -9.36 -36.00
N SER A 129 37.68 -10.55 -35.69
CA SER A 129 37.05 -11.49 -34.76
C SER A 129 36.91 -10.89 -33.36
N ILE A 130 37.98 -10.29 -32.82
CA ILE A 130 37.97 -9.64 -31.49
C ILE A 130 36.93 -8.52 -31.43
N ILE A 131 36.92 -7.65 -32.44
CA ILE A 131 35.97 -6.54 -32.55
C ILE A 131 34.52 -7.03 -32.68
N SER A 132 34.30 -8.15 -33.37
CA SER A 132 32.97 -8.77 -33.47
C SER A 132 32.48 -9.31 -32.12
N HIS A 133 33.37 -9.90 -31.31
CA HIS A 133 33.04 -10.30 -29.94
C HIS A 133 32.71 -9.10 -29.05
N ILE A 134 33.54 -8.05 -29.10
CA ILE A 134 33.31 -6.80 -28.35
C ILE A 134 31.96 -6.17 -28.71
N TYR A 135 31.58 -6.18 -29.99
CA TYR A 135 30.27 -5.67 -30.43
C TYR A 135 29.12 -6.46 -29.80
N LYS A 136 29.22 -7.80 -29.81
CA LYS A 136 28.19 -8.67 -29.25
C LYS A 136 28.05 -8.47 -27.73
N ASP A 137 29.16 -8.35 -27.02
CA ASP A 137 29.15 -8.10 -25.57
C ASP A 137 28.53 -6.73 -25.25
N ALA A 138 28.80 -5.71 -26.08
CA ALA A 138 28.16 -4.40 -25.95
C ALA A 138 26.65 -4.44 -26.22
N GLU A 139 26.21 -5.23 -27.20
CA GLU A 139 24.80 -5.43 -27.50
C GLU A 139 24.06 -6.14 -26.35
N GLN A 140 24.69 -7.14 -25.73
CA GLN A 140 24.15 -7.78 -24.51
C GLN A 140 24.07 -6.81 -23.33
N ALA A 141 25.08 -5.97 -23.14
CA ALA A 141 25.07 -4.94 -22.11
C ALA A 141 23.93 -3.92 -22.35
N PHE A 142 23.69 -3.55 -23.62
CA PHE A 142 22.60 -2.66 -24.00
C PHE A 142 21.23 -3.26 -23.65
N GLN A 143 20.98 -4.53 -24.02
CA GLN A 143 19.74 -5.23 -23.67
C GLN A 143 19.51 -5.32 -22.17
N SER A 144 20.56 -5.63 -21.40
CA SER A 144 20.50 -5.67 -19.93
C SER A 144 20.15 -4.31 -19.33
N MET A 145 20.64 -3.22 -19.91
CA MET A 145 20.30 -1.87 -19.47
C MET A 145 18.88 -1.46 -19.87
N GLU A 146 18.36 -1.92 -21.01
CA GLU A 146 16.94 -1.75 -21.35
C GLU A 146 16.01 -2.44 -20.35
N GLU A 147 16.35 -3.65 -19.91
CA GLU A 147 15.64 -4.32 -18.82
C GLU A 147 15.76 -3.54 -17.51
N GLY A 148 16.96 -3.02 -17.21
CA GLY A 148 17.19 -2.13 -16.08
C GLY A 148 16.28 -0.91 -16.08
N THR A 149 16.07 -0.28 -17.24
CA THR A 149 15.13 0.85 -17.39
C THR A 149 13.71 0.47 -16.98
N LYS A 150 13.22 -0.71 -17.40
CA LYS A 150 11.88 -1.20 -17.06
C LYS A 150 11.74 -1.44 -15.55
N VAL A 151 12.74 -2.08 -14.93
CA VAL A 151 12.75 -2.34 -13.49
C VAL A 151 12.71 -1.04 -12.68
N VAL A 152 13.44 -0.01 -13.12
CA VAL A 152 13.41 1.30 -12.46
C VAL A 152 12.05 1.99 -12.64
N GLN A 153 11.43 1.88 -13.81
CA GLN A 153 10.09 2.40 -14.05
C GLN A 153 9.04 1.72 -13.13
N GLU A 154 9.10 0.40 -12.98
CA GLU A 154 8.26 -0.33 -12.02
C GLU A 154 8.52 0.11 -10.58
N GLY A 155 9.80 0.28 -10.20
CA GLY A 155 10.18 0.83 -8.91
C GLY A 155 9.57 2.21 -8.62
N ASN A 156 9.56 3.11 -9.61
CA ASN A 156 8.91 4.41 -9.49
C ASN A 156 7.39 4.30 -9.31
N MET A 157 6.72 3.39 -10.01
CA MET A 157 5.28 3.15 -9.81
C MET A 157 4.97 2.64 -8.40
N LEU A 158 5.79 1.72 -7.88
CA LEU A 158 5.64 1.20 -6.52
C LEU A 158 5.85 2.30 -5.45
N VAL A 159 6.83 3.19 -5.66
CA VAL A 159 7.04 4.35 -4.78
C VAL A 159 5.81 5.28 -4.78
N SER A 160 5.25 5.55 -5.96
CA SER A 160 4.03 6.38 -6.07
C SER A 160 2.85 5.75 -5.32
N ALA A 161 2.61 4.46 -5.55
CA ALA A 161 1.54 3.73 -4.87
C ALA A 161 1.73 3.69 -3.36
N ALA A 162 2.96 3.49 -2.87
CA ALA A 162 3.28 3.54 -1.44
C ALA A 162 3.00 4.94 -0.85
N SER A 163 3.34 6.00 -1.58
CA SER A 163 3.06 7.38 -1.16
C SER A 163 1.56 7.66 -1.05
N GLU A 164 0.76 7.17 -2.00
CA GLU A 164 -0.71 7.29 -1.97
C GLU A 164 -1.31 6.53 -0.79
N LEU A 165 -0.88 5.28 -0.56
CA LEU A 165 -1.34 4.47 0.57
C LEU A 165 -1.02 5.12 1.92
N LEU A 166 0.18 5.68 2.08
CA LEU A 166 0.57 6.41 3.30
C LEU A 166 -0.22 7.71 3.48
N THR A 167 -0.69 8.32 2.39
CA THR A 167 -1.54 9.51 2.47
C THR A 167 -2.95 9.12 2.93
N ALA A 168 -3.53 8.08 2.32
CA ALA A 168 -4.84 7.55 2.73
C ALA A 168 -4.86 7.04 4.18
N ALA A 169 -3.77 6.38 4.63
CA ALA A 169 -3.65 5.93 6.02
C ALA A 169 -3.68 7.08 7.03
N ALA A 170 -3.14 8.24 6.68
CA ALA A 170 -3.21 9.43 7.53
C ALA A 170 -4.63 10.04 7.61
N GLU A 171 -5.50 9.79 6.62
CA GLU A 171 -6.88 10.29 6.60
C GLU A 171 -7.85 9.40 7.40
N ASP A 172 -7.61 8.08 7.45
CA ASP A 172 -8.49 7.12 8.15
C ASP A 172 -8.46 7.28 9.69
N ASP A 173 -7.40 7.90 10.24
CA ASP A 173 -7.30 8.23 11.67
C ASP A 173 -8.44 9.15 12.15
N GLN A 174 -8.93 10.06 11.30
CA GLN A 174 -10.00 10.99 11.68
C GLN A 174 -11.34 10.28 11.95
N ARG A 175 -11.62 9.16 11.27
CA ARG A 175 -12.88 8.41 11.43
C ARG A 175 -12.93 7.66 12.76
N LYS A 176 -11.78 7.19 13.26
CA LYS A 176 -11.69 6.44 14.53
C LYS A 176 -12.05 7.33 15.73
N HIS A 177 -11.64 8.60 15.73
CA HIS A 177 -12.03 9.58 16.74
C HIS A 177 -13.54 9.79 16.84
N GLN A 178 -14.19 9.96 15.69
CA GLN A 178 -15.61 10.27 15.64
C GLN A 178 -16.45 9.16 16.28
N ALA A 179 -16.07 7.90 16.06
CA ALA A 179 -16.76 6.75 16.65
C ALA A 179 -16.67 6.74 18.19
N VAL A 180 -15.51 7.08 18.78
CA VAL A 180 -15.35 7.09 20.25
C VAL A 180 -16.05 8.28 20.89
N ASP A 181 -16.00 9.46 20.27
CA ASP A 181 -16.76 10.61 20.76
C ASP A 181 -18.27 10.36 20.72
N GLU A 182 -18.78 9.68 19.68
CA GLU A 182 -20.19 9.25 19.60
C GLU A 182 -20.56 8.28 20.73
N VAL A 183 -19.69 7.31 21.06
CA VAL A 183 -19.92 6.37 22.17
C VAL A 183 -19.98 7.11 23.50
N VAL A 184 -19.07 8.05 23.77
CA VAL A 184 -19.07 8.85 25.02
C VAL A 184 -20.38 9.65 25.14
N GLN A 185 -20.78 10.34 24.07
CA GLN A 185 -22.04 11.11 24.05
C GLN A 185 -23.27 10.22 24.27
N LEU A 186 -23.29 9.03 23.68
CA LEU A 186 -24.37 8.06 23.88
C LEU A 186 -24.45 7.61 25.35
N MET A 187 -23.30 7.37 25.99
CA MET A 187 -23.26 6.97 27.41
C MET A 187 -23.73 8.08 28.35
N GLU A 188 -23.39 9.34 28.09
CA GLU A 188 -23.94 10.48 28.85
C GLU A 188 -25.46 10.56 28.75
N LYS A 189 -25.99 10.33 27.54
CA LYS A 189 -27.43 10.30 27.30
C LYS A 189 -28.10 9.13 28.05
N ILE A 190 -27.51 7.94 28.01
CA ILE A 190 -28.01 6.76 28.74
C ILE A 190 -28.00 7.02 30.26
N ALA A 191 -26.93 7.63 30.79
CA ALA A 191 -26.83 7.99 32.21
C ALA A 191 -27.97 8.96 32.63
N SER A 192 -28.26 9.95 31.80
CA SER A 192 -29.37 10.90 32.02
C SER A 192 -30.72 10.19 32.05
N VAL A 193 -31.01 9.37 31.03
CA VAL A 193 -32.26 8.59 30.95
C VAL A 193 -32.39 7.63 32.13
N SER A 194 -31.30 7.00 32.57
CA SER A 194 -31.32 6.09 33.72
C SER A 194 -31.62 6.81 35.03
N LYS A 195 -31.17 8.06 35.21
CA LYS A 195 -31.51 8.90 36.36
C LYS A 195 -33.01 9.26 36.35
N GLU A 196 -33.55 9.60 35.19
CA GLU A 196 -34.97 9.90 35.01
C GLU A 196 -35.85 8.67 35.30
N ASN A 197 -35.51 7.51 34.72
CA ASN A 197 -36.18 6.24 34.99
C ASN A 197 -36.20 5.91 36.49
N ARG A 198 -35.12 6.20 37.22
CA ARG A 198 -35.09 5.99 38.67
C ARG A 198 -36.10 6.88 39.42
N LYS A 199 -36.25 8.14 39.00
CA LYS A 199 -37.26 9.05 39.55
C LYS A 199 -38.67 8.53 39.27
N ILE A 200 -38.91 8.06 38.05
CA ILE A 200 -40.19 7.45 37.65
C ILE A 200 -40.47 6.20 38.49
N SER A 201 -39.53 5.27 38.60
CA SER A 201 -39.70 4.06 39.41
C SER A 201 -40.02 4.36 40.88
N LYS A 202 -39.37 5.37 41.47
CA LYS A 202 -39.66 5.80 42.85
C LYS A 202 -41.07 6.38 42.99
N ASN A 203 -41.53 7.14 41.99
CA ASN A 203 -42.90 7.65 41.96
C ASN A 203 -43.92 6.52 41.82
N VAL A 204 -43.63 5.52 40.98
CA VAL A 204 -44.47 4.33 40.81
C VAL A 204 -44.56 3.54 42.11
N GLU A 205 -43.43 3.29 42.77
CA GLU A 205 -43.38 2.60 44.07
C GLU A 205 -44.24 3.33 45.12
N SER A 206 -44.14 4.66 45.21
CA SER A 206 -44.98 5.48 46.08
C SER A 206 -46.46 5.35 45.75
N LYS A 207 -46.82 5.31 44.45
CA LYS A 207 -48.21 5.17 44.00
C LYS A 207 -48.78 3.78 44.24
N VAL A 208 -47.95 2.74 44.14
CA VAL A 208 -48.33 1.37 44.51
C VAL A 208 -48.62 1.27 46.02
N LEU A 209 -47.84 1.95 46.86
CA LEU A 209 -48.10 2.04 48.30
C LEU A 209 -49.43 2.76 48.61
N GLU A 210 -49.66 3.92 48.00
CA GLU A 210 -50.93 4.66 48.14
C GLU A 210 -52.13 3.81 47.69
N LEU A 211 -52.03 3.15 46.52
CA LEU A 211 -53.07 2.24 46.01
C LEU A 211 -53.34 1.09 46.98
N THR A 212 -52.32 0.54 47.63
CA THR A 212 -52.49 -0.53 48.61
C THR A 212 -53.29 -0.04 49.82
N GLN A 213 -53.00 1.16 50.32
CA GLN A 213 -53.76 1.78 51.41
C GLN A 213 -55.20 2.11 51.00
N GLU A 214 -55.41 2.62 49.79
CA GLU A 214 -56.75 2.86 49.24
C GLU A 214 -57.55 1.55 49.14
N ILE A 215 -56.93 0.46 48.69
CA ILE A 215 -57.56 -0.87 48.64
C ILE A 215 -57.98 -1.34 50.05
N GLU A 216 -57.15 -1.14 51.08
CA GLU A 216 -57.52 -1.46 52.46
C GLU A 216 -58.72 -0.63 52.96
N SER A 217 -58.72 0.68 52.68
CA SER A 217 -59.83 1.57 53.01
C SER A 217 -61.14 1.18 52.29
N ILE A 218 -61.04 0.81 51.01
CA ILE A 218 -62.16 0.30 50.20
C ILE A 218 -62.69 -1.01 50.78
N ARG A 219 -61.82 -1.93 51.25
CA ARG A 219 -62.24 -3.16 51.92
C ARG A 219 -63.01 -2.86 53.21
N TYR A 220 -62.50 -1.97 54.04
CA TYR A 220 -63.15 -1.58 55.30
C TYR A 220 -64.53 -0.95 55.06
N THR A 221 -64.62 -0.02 54.12
CA THR A 221 -65.90 0.62 53.75
C THR A 221 -66.88 -0.37 53.13
N SER A 222 -66.41 -1.31 52.30
CA SER A 222 -67.23 -2.39 51.73
C SER A 222 -67.81 -3.30 52.82
N ASP A 223 -67.03 -3.66 53.84
CA ASP A 223 -67.50 -4.44 54.99
C ASP A 223 -68.58 -3.67 55.79
N ASN A 224 -68.38 -2.37 56.02
CA ASN A 224 -69.38 -1.52 56.67
C ASN A 224 -70.68 -1.45 55.87
N VAL A 225 -70.59 -1.27 54.55
CA VAL A 225 -71.78 -1.27 53.66
C VAL A 225 -72.50 -2.60 53.73
N LYS A 226 -71.78 -3.73 53.78
CA LYS A 226 -72.36 -5.07 53.94
C LYS A 226 -73.11 -5.21 55.26
N VAL A 227 -72.55 -4.71 56.36
CA VAL A 227 -73.22 -4.69 57.68
C VAL A 227 -74.49 -3.84 57.63
N ILE A 228 -74.43 -2.63 57.07
CA ILE A 228 -75.59 -1.74 56.95
C ILE A 228 -76.68 -2.38 56.09
N ALA A 229 -76.33 -2.95 54.93
CA ALA A 229 -77.28 -3.64 54.06
C ALA A 229 -77.96 -4.81 54.75
N THR A 230 -77.23 -5.59 55.55
CA THR A 230 -77.77 -6.70 56.35
C THR A 230 -78.75 -6.19 57.43
N SER A 231 -78.38 -5.12 58.13
CA SER A 231 -79.26 -4.49 59.14
C SER A 231 -80.52 -3.90 58.51
N MET A 232 -80.42 -3.25 57.35
CA MET A 232 -81.58 -2.76 56.60
C MET A 232 -82.48 -3.91 56.15
N GLN A 233 -81.92 -5.02 55.65
CA GLN A 233 -82.70 -6.23 55.33
C GLN A 233 -83.43 -6.79 56.56
N GLN A 234 -82.78 -6.83 57.72
CA GLN A 234 -83.41 -7.27 58.97
C GLN A 234 -84.57 -6.34 59.38
N LEU A 235 -84.36 -5.02 59.34
CA LEU A 235 -85.40 -4.04 59.65
C LEU A 235 -86.60 -4.17 58.69
N VAL A 236 -86.35 -4.24 57.38
CA VAL A 236 -87.42 -4.45 56.38
C VAL A 236 -88.14 -5.79 56.61
N GLY A 237 -87.41 -6.84 56.99
CA GLY A 237 -88.01 -8.12 57.39
C GLY A 237 -88.95 -8.00 58.60
N GLN A 238 -88.59 -7.18 59.60
CA GLN A 238 -89.47 -6.88 60.74
C GLN A 238 -90.72 -6.09 60.33
N PHE A 239 -90.62 -5.18 59.35
CA PHE A 239 -91.78 -4.46 58.82
C PHE A 239 -92.70 -5.35 57.96
N LYS A 240 -92.14 -6.29 57.18
CA LYS A 240 -92.95 -7.28 56.44
C LYS A 240 -93.74 -8.23 57.33
N LEU A 241 -93.33 -8.43 58.59
CA LEU A 241 -94.11 -9.21 59.57
C LEU A 241 -95.37 -8.47 60.08
N LYS A 242 -95.58 -7.20 59.71
CA LYS A 242 -96.80 -6.45 60.04
C LYS A 242 -97.85 -6.42 58.93
N ASP A 243 -97.65 -7.12 57.82
CA ASP A 243 -98.61 -7.16 56.71
C ASP A 243 -99.25 -8.55 56.49
N THR A 244 -99.50 -9.27 57.58
CA THR A 244 -100.53 -10.31 57.63
C THR A 244 -101.09 -10.43 59.05
N ARG A 245 -102.06 -9.57 59.39
CA ARG A 245 -103.27 -10.00 60.11
C ARG A 245 -104.38 -8.94 60.07
N THR A 246 -105.26 -9.11 59.10
CA THR A 246 -106.72 -8.86 59.12
C THR A 246 -107.22 -9.63 57.89
N HIS A 247 -107.98 -10.72 57.97
CA HIS A 247 -109.01 -11.16 58.93
C HIS A 247 -108.79 -12.56 59.48
#